data_AF-A0A842QEA1-F1
#
_entry.id   AF-A0A842QEA1-F1
#
_cell.length_a   1.000
_cell.length_b   1.000
_cell.length_c   1.000
_cell.angle_alpha   90.00
_cell.angle_beta   90.00
_cell.angle_gamma   90.00
#
_symmetry.space_group_name_H-M   'P 1'
#
loop_
_entity.id
_entity.type
_entity.pdbx_description
1 polymer ?
#
loop_
_entity_poly.entity_id
_entity_poly.type
_entity_poly.pdbx_seq_one_letter_code
_entity_poly.pdbx_strand_id
1 'polypeptide(L)' 'MSARTALRAILGSGKLLAKTSLAIWRAKRRVKKGKDVLRRKLEEFGVPSEAATEVAEAYVKSAEEALSVRNMMSMARKME' A
#
# COMPACT_ATOMS: atom_id res chain seq x y z
N MET A 1 -8.44 -9.93 -35.33
CA MET A 1 -8.00 -8.97 -34.29
C MET A 1 -6.84 -8.14 -34.85
N SER A 2 -6.94 -6.81 -34.95
CA SER A 2 -5.91 -5.99 -35.60
C SER A 2 -4.75 -5.63 -34.66
N ALA A 3 -3.54 -5.46 -35.20
CA ALA A 3 -2.34 -5.06 -34.45
C ALA A 3 -2.53 -3.76 -33.63
N ARG A 4 -3.37 -2.83 -34.09
CA ARG A 4 -3.77 -1.62 -33.33
C ARG A 4 -4.55 -1.93 -32.05
N THR A 5 -5.34 -3.01 -32.05
CA THR A 5 -6.15 -3.41 -30.89
C THR A 5 -5.27 -4.06 -29.83
N ALA A 6 -4.33 -4.92 -30.25
CA ALA A 6 -3.32 -5.49 -29.36
C ALA A 6 -2.40 -4.41 -28.76
N LEU A 7 -1.95 -3.45 -29.57
CA LEU A 7 -1.12 -2.34 -29.10
C LEU A 7 -1.86 -1.44 -28.11
N ARG A 8 -3.15 -1.13 -28.34
CA ARG A 8 -3.98 -0.40 -27.36
C ARG A 8 -4.25 -1.20 -26.08
N ALA A 9 -4.40 -2.52 -26.17
CA ALA A 9 -4.54 -3.38 -24.99
C ALA A 9 -3.25 -3.41 -24.16
N ILE A 10 -2.08 -3.44 -24.82
CA ILE A 10 -0.76 -3.40 -24.17
C ILE A 10 -0.46 -2.02 -23.57
N LEU A 11 -0.69 -0.94 -24.34
CA LEU A 11 -0.49 0.43 -23.86
C LEU A 11 -1.52 0.83 -22.79
N GLY A 12 -2.76 0.35 -22.91
CA GLY A 12 -3.84 0.55 -21.94
C GLY A 12 -3.58 -0.20 -20.64
N SER A 13 -3.10 -1.44 -20.70
CA SER A 13 -2.70 -2.22 -19.53
C SER A 13 -1.45 -1.65 -18.87
N GLY A 14 -0.45 -1.19 -19.64
CA GLY A 14 0.74 -0.51 -19.10
C GLY A 14 0.41 0.78 -18.34
N LYS A 15 -0.50 1.62 -18.88
CA LYS A 15 -0.95 2.85 -18.20
C LYS A 15 -1.74 2.56 -16.93
N LEU A 16 -2.53 1.49 -16.92
CA LEU A 16 -3.26 1.04 -15.73
C LEU A 16 -2.29 0.55 -14.66
N LEU A 17 -1.34 -0.33 -15.03
CA LEU A 17 -0.31 -0.84 -14.13
C LEU A 17 0.54 0.28 -13.52
N ALA A 18 0.94 1.27 -14.31
CA ALA A 18 1.68 2.43 -13.84
C ALA A 18 0.88 3.31 -12.87
N LYS A 19 -0.43 3.49 -13.11
CA LYS A 19 -1.30 4.21 -12.17
C LYS A 19 -1.48 3.44 -10.87
N THR A 20 -1.68 2.13 -10.95
CA THR A 20 -1.84 1.25 -9.79
C THR A 20 -0.55 1.22 -8.97
N SER A 21 0.61 1.06 -9.59
CA SER A 21 1.90 1.08 -8.89
C SER A 21 2.16 2.43 -8.22
N LEU A 22 1.83 3.54 -8.88
CA LEU A 22 1.94 4.88 -8.31
C LEU A 22 0.97 5.08 -7.13
N ALA A 23 -0.25 4.55 -7.22
CA ALA A 23 -1.22 4.58 -6.13
C ALA A 23 -0.73 3.78 -4.91
N ILE A 24 -0.19 2.57 -5.12
CA ILE A 24 0.44 1.76 -4.06
C ILE A 24 1.60 2.51 -3.43
N TRP A 25 2.48 3.10 -4.24
CA TRP A 25 3.62 3.85 -3.74
C TRP A 25 3.19 5.04 -2.88
N ARG A 26 2.17 5.79 -3.32
CA ARG A 26 1.58 6.88 -2.52
C ARG A 26 0.94 6.36 -1.22
N ALA A 27 0.25 5.21 -1.27
CA ALA A 27 -0.35 4.59 -0.09
C ALA A 27 0.72 4.17 0.93
N LYS A 28 1.79 3.49 0.50
CA LYS A 28 2.94 3.15 1.36
C LYS A 28 3.57 4.39 1.98
N ARG A 29 3.71 5.47 1.21
CA ARG A 29 4.21 6.75 1.73
C ARG A 29 3.30 7.35 2.81
N ARG A 30 1.97 7.22 2.67
CA ARG A 30 1.01 7.65 3.71
C ARG A 30 1.07 6.77 4.96
N VAL A 31 1.23 5.45 4.80
CA VAL A 31 1.42 4.52 5.91
C VAL A 31 2.66 4.89 6.72
N LYS A 32 3.79 5.16 6.06
CA LYS A 32 5.01 5.62 6.73
C LYS A 32 4.81 6.93 7.51
N LYS A 33 4.09 7.90 6.94
CA LYS A 33 3.72 9.13 7.67
C LYS A 33 2.79 8.86 8.86
N GLY A 34 1.88 7.89 8.72
CA GLY A 34 0.97 7.46 9.77
C GLY A 34 1.70 6.83 10.96
N LYS A 35 2.86 6.19 10.73
CA LYS A 35 3.73 5.64 11.79
C LYS A 35 4.04 6.68 12.86
N ASP A 36 4.52 7.85 12.45
CA ASP A 36 4.96 8.89 13.38
C ASP A 36 3.79 9.48 14.16
N VAL A 37 2.63 9.62 13.51
CA VAL A 37 1.39 10.07 14.16
C VAL A 37 0.90 9.04 15.18
N LEU A 38 0.93 7.75 14.82
CA LEU A 38 0.53 6.66 15.71
C LEU A 38 1.46 6.57 16.91
N ARG A 39 2.78 6.63 16.70
CA ARG A 39 3.76 6.63 17.79
C ARG A 39 3.52 7.78 18.76
N ARG A 40 3.37 9.01 18.24
CA ARG A 40 3.10 10.19 19.08
C ARG A 40 1.81 10.05 19.88
N LYS A 41 0.73 9.56 19.27
CA LYS A 41 -0.51 9.31 20.00
C LYS A 41 -0.32 8.27 21.11
N LEU A 42 0.39 7.18 20.84
CA LEU A 42 0.67 6.16 21.86
C LEU A 42 1.48 6.75 23.03
N GLU A 43 2.48 7.58 22.74
CA GLU A 43 3.24 8.31 23.76
C GLU A 43 2.34 9.29 24.55
N GLU A 44 1.43 10.01 23.88
CA GLU A 44 0.43 10.89 24.54
C GLU A 44 -0.51 10.11 25.48
N PHE A 45 -0.82 8.84 25.17
CA PHE A 45 -1.60 7.96 26.04
C PHE A 45 -0.78 7.27 27.14
N GLY A 46 0.52 7.60 27.27
CA GLY A 46 1.39 7.08 28.32
C GLY A 46 2.09 5.76 27.98
N VAL A 47 2.08 5.33 26.71
CA VAL A 47 2.85 4.16 26.28
C VAL A 47 4.35 4.54 26.24
N PRO A 48 5.23 3.74 26.86
CA PRO A 48 6.68 3.95 26.78
C PRO A 48 7.15 4.01 25.32
N SER A 49 8.10 4.91 25.00
CA SER A 49 8.51 5.19 23.62
C SER A 49 9.00 3.93 22.87
N GLU A 50 9.62 2.99 23.57
CA GLU A 50 10.05 1.69 23.01
C GLU A 50 8.85 0.86 22.52
N ALA A 51 7.84 0.68 23.38
CA ALA A 51 6.62 -0.04 23.05
C ALA A 51 5.80 0.68 21.97
N ALA A 52 5.72 2.02 22.03
CA ALA A 52 5.05 2.82 21.01
C ALA A 52 5.71 2.67 19.63
N THR A 53 7.04 2.57 19.59
CA THR A 53 7.81 2.35 18.36
C THR A 53 7.57 0.96 17.80
N GLU A 54 7.60 -0.08 18.63
CA GLU A 54 7.35 -1.46 18.21
C GLU A 54 5.94 -1.63 17.62
N VAL A 55 4.92 -1.08 18.28
CA VAL A 55 3.53 -1.09 17.79
C VAL A 55 3.40 -0.33 16.47
N ALA A 56 4.02 0.84 16.37
CA ALA A 56 3.98 1.63 15.13
C ALA A 56 4.70 0.91 13.97
N GLU A 57 5.77 0.16 14.24
CA GLU A 57 6.47 -0.66 13.25
C GLU A 57 5.66 -1.86 12.79
N ALA A 58 5.03 -2.57 13.72
CA ALA A 58 4.13 -3.68 13.42
C ALA A 58 2.95 -3.23 12.54
N TYR A 59 2.39 -2.04 12.82
CA TYR A 59 1.34 -1.42 12.00
C TYR A 59 1.82 -1.15 10.57
N VAL A 60 3.00 -0.55 10.40
CA VAL A 60 3.57 -0.26 9.08
C VAL A 60 3.82 -1.54 8.30
N LYS A 61 4.42 -2.56 8.93
CA LYS A 61 4.72 -3.84 8.29
C LYS A 61 3.44 -4.50 7.76
N SER A 62 2.41 -4.58 8.61
CA SER A 62 1.11 -5.15 8.24
C SER A 62 0.46 -4.40 7.08
N ALA A 63 0.50 -3.06 7.12
CA ALA A 63 -0.07 -2.23 6.07
C ALA A 63 0.73 -2.32 4.75
N GLU A 64 2.07 -2.44 4.80
CA GLU A 64 2.90 -2.64 3.63
C GLU A 64 2.72 -4.02 2.98
N GLU A 65 2.47 -5.06 3.79
CA GLU A 65 2.10 -6.41 3.33
C GLU A 65 0.74 -6.43 2.64
N ALA A 66 -0.27 -5.77 3.21
CA ALA A 66 -1.58 -5.60 2.58
C ALA A 66 -1.49 -4.84 1.25
N LEU A 67 -0.63 -3.82 1.17
CA LEU A 67 -0.35 -3.03 -0.04
C LEU A 67 0.59 -3.73 -1.03
N SER A 68 0.99 -4.98 -0.80
CA SER A 68 1.74 -5.74 -1.79
C SER A 68 0.85 -6.06 -3.00
N VAL A 69 1.40 -5.91 -4.20
CA VAL A 69 0.69 -6.18 -5.48
C VAL A 69 0.05 -7.57 -5.48
N ARG A 70 0.71 -8.56 -4.85
CA ARG A 70 0.23 -9.94 -4.74
C ARG A 70 -1.02 -10.05 -3.86
N ASN A 71 -1.05 -9.37 -2.72
CA ASN A 71 -2.23 -9.36 -1.84
C ASN A 71 -3.37 -8.56 -2.43
N MET A 72 -3.10 -7.43 -3.08
CA MET A 72 -4.16 -6.69 -3.78
C MET A 72 -4.77 -7.49 -4.93
N MET A 73 -3.95 -8.22 -5.71
CA MET A 73 -4.43 -9.15 -6.73
C MET A 73 -5.26 -10.29 -6.11
N SER A 74 -4.83 -10.82 -4.96
CA SER A 74 -5.58 -11.87 -4.25
C SER A 74 -6.90 -11.35 -3.68
N MET A 75 -6.95 -10.11 -3.17
CA MET A 75 -8.18 -9.48 -2.70
C MET A 75 -9.13 -9.18 -3.85
N ALA A 76 -8.63 -8.67 -4.97
CA ALA A 76 -9.44 -8.43 -6.16
C ALA A 76 -10.13 -9.72 -6.66
N ARG A 77 -9.41 -10.86 -6.68
CA ARG A 77 -9.99 -12.17 -7.02
C ARG A 77 -10.99 -12.72 -6.02
N LYS A 78 -10.97 -12.27 -4.76
CA LYS A 78 -11.93 -12.66 -3.72
C LYS A 78 -13.21 -11.82 -3.75
N MET A 79 -13.20 -10.71 -4.49
CA MET A 79 -14.34 -9.82 -4.67
C MET A 79 -15.09 -10.06 -6.00
N GLU A 80 -14.56 -10.94 -6.87
CA GLU A 80 -15.28 -11.59 -7.97
C GLU A 80 -16.01 -12.84 -7.45
#